data_AF-A0A5C5USV1-F1
#
_entry.id   AF-A0A5C5USV1-F1
#
_cell.length_a   1.000
_cell.length_b   1.000
_cell.length_c   1.000
_cell.angle_alpha   90.00
_cell.angle_beta   90.00
_cell.angle_gamma   90.00
#
_symmetry.space_group_name_H-M   'P 1'
#
loop_
_entity.id
_entity.type
_entity.pdbx_description
1 polymer ?
#
loop_
_entity_poly.entity_id
_entity_poly.type
_entity_poly.pdbx_seq_one_letter_code
_entity_poly.pdbx_strand_id
1 'polypeptide(L)'
;MFVFRPTLKAIKMLPRESFGDPALYDAVISLRSLSIEERREAVNSLDLRGLDHSLLKDGRKYFEQGRRPDTHLSSSQALGQPVYEVRSGDSGWLRGAVIQAATPSVQEFWLVYADQHNRFHRHAEQLFGNSNAQFWPTTVDKKLLALDQLRTKREIMHNQVYETLLDGIRRAISCLGLSIVIQLSLDDTNCFVSITVQLFEDEVGGDLDTMYEVDFVVNSAYKDFELRDFVINAMMALLEPSPDCVEQVYAPGQRGLHYFMFVSQARIRLLLSDPKFVELITHPEVSTGVDYATSHQWAPVLEVEYAVVPDVPAQLHSVFPTQASPTQNSHRKSSLGFD
;
A
#
# COMPACT_ATOMS: atom_id res chain seq x y z
N MET A 1 -12.65 13.00 -6.54
CA MET A 1 -12.99 11.88 -5.65
C MET A 1 -14.03 12.35 -4.63
N PHE A 2 -15.04 11.54 -4.36
CA PHE A 2 -16.02 11.78 -3.30
C PHE A 2 -15.61 10.93 -2.10
N VAL A 3 -15.51 11.52 -0.92
CA VAL A 3 -15.12 10.79 0.30
C VAL A 3 -16.24 10.92 1.32
N PHE A 4 -16.74 9.80 1.84
CA PHE A 4 -17.71 9.79 2.93
C PHE A 4 -17.08 9.29 4.23
N ARG A 5 -17.37 9.98 5.33
CA ARG A 5 -16.74 9.68 6.61
C ARG A 5 -17.59 10.11 7.80
N PRO A 6 -17.57 9.36 8.92
CA PRO A 6 -18.06 9.86 10.19
C PRO A 6 -17.08 10.77 10.91
N THR A 7 -17.61 11.77 11.61
CA THR A 7 -16.86 12.45 12.68
C THR A 7 -16.77 11.56 13.91
N LEU A 8 -15.72 11.73 14.73
CA LEU A 8 -15.60 11.08 16.03
C LEU A 8 -16.79 11.38 16.94
N LYS A 9 -17.41 12.56 16.79
CA LYS A 9 -18.61 12.94 17.54
C LYS A 9 -19.83 12.13 17.11
N ALA A 10 -20.04 11.94 15.81
CA ALA A 10 -21.14 11.11 15.29
C ALA A 10 -21.00 9.65 15.71
N ILE A 11 -19.77 9.09 15.72
CA ILE A 11 -19.53 7.72 16.20
C ILE A 11 -20.01 7.56 17.65
N LYS A 12 -19.74 8.56 18.50
CA LYS A 12 -20.12 8.56 19.92
C LYS A 12 -21.63 8.66 20.16
N MET A 13 -22.41 9.05 19.15
CA MET A 13 -23.87 9.12 19.23
C MET A 13 -24.53 7.78 18.86
N LEU A 14 -23.80 6.90 18.18
CA LEU A 14 -24.29 5.60 17.77
C LEU A 14 -24.24 4.61 18.95
N PRO A 15 -25.26 3.73 19.09
CA PRO A 15 -25.24 2.67 20.08
C PRO A 15 -24.04 1.73 19.86
N ARG A 16 -23.39 1.27 20.93
CA ARG A 16 -22.22 0.38 20.82
C ARG A 16 -22.57 -0.93 20.12
N GLU A 17 -23.78 -1.43 20.40
CA GLU A 17 -24.33 -2.69 19.90
C GLU A 17 -24.68 -2.67 18.40
N SER A 18 -24.70 -1.50 17.75
CA SER A 18 -24.97 -1.40 16.32
C SER A 18 -23.71 -1.53 15.43
N PHE A 19 -22.55 -1.76 16.03
CA PHE A 19 -21.30 -2.01 15.32
C PHE A 19 -21.07 -3.52 15.18
N GLY A 20 -20.69 -3.97 13.98
CA GLY A 20 -20.34 -5.37 13.71
C GLY A 20 -19.10 -5.83 14.49
N ASP A 21 -18.13 -4.93 14.65
CA ASP A 21 -17.00 -5.08 15.57
C ASP A 21 -16.93 -3.86 16.51
N PRO A 22 -17.21 -4.03 17.83
CA PRO A 22 -17.18 -2.94 18.77
C PRO A 22 -15.75 -2.51 19.18
N ALA A 23 -14.70 -3.26 18.83
CA ALA A 23 -13.33 -2.93 19.24
C ALA A 23 -12.90 -1.54 18.76
N LEU A 24 -13.24 -1.20 17.52
CA LEU A 24 -12.92 0.10 16.94
C LEU A 24 -13.79 1.22 17.52
N TYR A 25 -15.04 0.93 17.90
CA TYR A 25 -15.88 1.85 18.67
C TYR A 25 -15.28 2.12 20.06
N ASP A 26 -14.88 1.07 20.77
CA ASP A 26 -14.28 1.16 22.10
C ASP A 26 -12.97 1.96 22.06
N ALA A 27 -12.17 1.80 21.00
CA ALA A 27 -10.98 2.61 20.74
C ALA A 27 -11.32 4.11 20.58
N VAL A 28 -12.39 4.47 19.86
CA VAL A 28 -12.85 5.86 19.71
C VAL A 28 -13.33 6.46 21.04
N ILE A 29 -13.99 5.65 21.88
CA ILE A 29 -14.50 6.07 23.18
C ILE A 29 -13.35 6.30 24.17
N SER A 30 -12.37 5.39 24.20
CA SER A 30 -11.23 5.41 25.12
C SER A 30 -10.26 6.55 24.85
N LEU A 31 -10.26 7.19 23.66
CA LEU A 31 -9.39 8.33 23.35
C LEU A 31 -9.42 9.44 24.41
N ARG A 32 -10.55 9.64 25.11
CA ARG A 32 -10.68 10.67 26.15
C ARG A 32 -9.97 10.33 27.45
N SER A 33 -9.83 9.05 27.79
CA SER A 33 -9.19 8.59 29.03
C SER A 33 -7.68 8.42 28.90
N LEU A 34 -7.14 8.45 27.69
CA LEU A 34 -5.70 8.35 27.42
C LEU A 34 -4.96 9.64 27.76
N SER A 35 -3.68 9.50 28.13
CA SER A 35 -2.71 10.60 28.20
C SER A 35 -2.52 11.26 26.82
N ILE A 36 -1.80 12.38 26.78
CA ILE A 36 -1.59 13.12 25.52
C ILE A 36 -0.80 12.27 24.52
N GLU A 37 0.25 11.60 24.99
CA GLU A 37 1.14 10.75 24.22
C GLU A 37 0.39 9.52 23.68
N GLU A 38 -0.30 8.79 24.56
CA GLU A 38 -1.10 7.61 24.19
C GLU A 38 -2.23 7.98 23.23
N ARG A 39 -2.89 9.13 23.44
CA ARG A 39 -3.93 9.61 22.52
C ARG A 39 -3.36 9.92 21.15
N ARG A 40 -2.17 10.51 21.08
CA ARG A 40 -1.50 10.83 19.81
C ARG A 40 -1.19 9.55 19.04
N GLU A 41 -0.68 8.53 19.73
CA GLU A 41 -0.39 7.21 19.15
C GLU A 41 -1.67 6.49 18.72
N ALA A 42 -2.68 6.44 19.58
CA ALA A 42 -3.97 5.84 19.28
C ALA A 42 -4.63 6.49 18.05
N VAL A 43 -4.64 7.82 17.95
CA VAL A 43 -5.15 8.54 16.77
C VAL A 43 -4.38 8.19 15.50
N ASN A 44 -3.06 8.00 15.58
CA ASN A 44 -2.25 7.63 14.41
C ASN A 44 -2.51 6.18 13.96
N SER A 45 -2.97 5.31 14.85
CA SER A 45 -3.32 3.91 14.56
C SER A 45 -4.78 3.70 14.16
N LEU A 46 -5.67 4.64 14.51
CA LEU A 46 -7.11 4.52 14.30
C LEU A 46 -7.47 4.52 12.80
N ASP A 47 -8.20 3.52 12.34
CA ASP A 47 -8.74 3.45 10.98
C ASP A 47 -10.26 3.50 11.00
N LEU A 48 -10.85 4.64 10.66
CA LEU A 48 -12.31 4.81 10.67
C LEU A 48 -12.99 4.20 9.43
N ARG A 49 -12.24 3.82 8.39
CA ARG A 49 -12.81 3.13 7.22
C ARG A 49 -13.15 1.68 7.52
N GLY A 50 -12.46 1.06 8.48
CA GLY A 50 -12.80 -0.27 8.99
C GLY A 50 -14.09 -0.36 9.80
N LEU A 51 -14.74 0.76 10.16
CA LEU A 51 -15.98 0.72 10.97
C LEU A 51 -17.12 -0.01 10.25
N ASP A 52 -17.47 -1.18 10.76
CA ASP A 52 -18.62 -1.96 10.29
C ASP A 52 -19.91 -1.47 10.95
N HIS A 53 -20.61 -0.55 10.28
CA HIS A 53 -21.90 -0.03 10.73
C HIS A 53 -22.84 0.24 9.55
N SER A 54 -24.11 -0.17 9.67
CA SER A 54 -25.11 -0.10 8.59
C SER A 54 -25.33 1.32 8.04
N LEU A 55 -25.43 2.31 8.92
CA LEU A 55 -25.53 3.73 8.54
C LEU A 55 -24.30 4.23 7.75
N LEU A 56 -23.10 3.73 8.07
CA LEU A 56 -21.89 4.11 7.35
C LEU A 56 -21.84 3.44 5.98
N LYS A 57 -22.26 2.18 5.89
CA LYS A 57 -22.41 1.46 4.61
C LYS A 57 -23.39 2.17 3.67
N ASP A 58 -24.52 2.64 4.19
CA ASP A 58 -25.50 3.42 3.41
C ASP A 58 -24.88 4.72 2.88
N GLY A 59 -24.20 5.48 3.73
CA GLY A 59 -23.49 6.70 3.31
C GLY A 59 -22.44 6.43 2.22
N ARG A 60 -21.57 5.43 2.40
CA ARG A 60 -20.56 5.05 1.39
C ARG A 60 -21.19 4.71 0.06
N LYS A 61 -22.24 3.89 0.07
CA LYS A 61 -22.98 3.48 -1.13
C LYS A 61 -23.47 4.68 -1.96
N TYR A 62 -23.96 5.74 -1.32
CA TYR A 62 -24.41 6.93 -2.06
C TYR A 62 -23.22 7.81 -2.47
N PHE A 63 -22.48 8.32 -1.49
CA PHE A 63 -21.54 9.42 -1.72
C PHE A 63 -20.29 8.98 -2.49
N GLU A 64 -19.71 7.82 -2.19
CA GLU A 64 -18.50 7.35 -2.87
C GLU A 64 -18.78 6.99 -4.35
N GLN A 65 -20.03 6.69 -4.68
CA GLN A 65 -20.50 6.46 -6.06
C GLN A 65 -20.96 7.76 -6.76
N GLY A 66 -20.72 8.93 -6.16
CA GLY A 66 -21.15 10.22 -6.70
C GLY A 66 -22.66 10.46 -6.66
N ARG A 67 -23.41 9.62 -5.95
CA ARG A 67 -24.86 9.77 -5.74
C ARG A 67 -25.12 10.58 -4.47
N ARG A 68 -26.33 11.15 -4.37
CA ARG A 68 -26.77 11.92 -3.21
C ARG A 68 -28.11 11.37 -2.72
N PRO A 69 -28.25 11.04 -1.43
CA PRO A 69 -29.53 10.62 -0.87
C PRO A 69 -30.43 11.85 -0.67
N ASP A 70 -31.64 11.61 -0.16
CA ASP A 70 -32.62 12.66 0.13
C ASP A 70 -32.03 13.74 1.05
N THR A 71 -32.49 14.98 0.86
CA THR A 71 -32.14 16.09 1.75
C THR A 71 -33.15 16.19 2.89
N HIS A 72 -32.64 16.45 4.10
CA HIS A 72 -33.49 16.76 5.25
C HIS A 72 -33.85 18.25 5.20
N LEU A 73 -35.06 18.57 4.75
CA LEU A 73 -35.46 19.93 4.37
C LEU A 73 -35.28 20.95 5.50
N SER A 74 -35.77 20.66 6.71
CA SER A 74 -35.70 21.62 7.82
C SER A 74 -34.27 21.86 8.28
N SER A 75 -33.45 20.81 8.37
CA SER A 75 -32.02 20.94 8.68
C SER A 75 -31.25 21.70 7.60
N SER A 76 -31.60 21.48 6.32
CA SER A 76 -30.98 22.18 5.20
C SER A 76 -31.31 23.68 5.22
N GLN A 77 -32.56 24.02 5.54
CA GLN A 77 -32.99 25.41 5.72
C GLN A 77 -32.29 26.06 6.92
N ALA A 78 -32.22 25.37 8.06
CA ALA A 78 -31.56 25.86 9.25
C ALA A 78 -30.06 26.10 9.06
N LEU A 79 -29.38 25.23 8.29
CA LEU A 79 -27.95 25.36 8.02
C LEU A 79 -27.62 26.33 6.88
N GLY A 80 -28.57 26.57 5.96
CA GLY A 80 -28.34 27.34 4.74
C GLY A 80 -27.58 26.58 3.63
N GLN A 81 -27.44 25.25 3.75
CA GLN A 81 -26.84 24.39 2.73
C GLN A 81 -27.47 22.98 2.80
N PRO A 82 -27.30 22.12 1.77
CA PRO A 82 -27.84 20.76 1.79
C PRO A 82 -27.34 19.94 2.99
N VAL A 83 -28.28 19.43 3.78
CA VAL A 83 -28.07 18.38 4.77
C VAL A 83 -28.69 17.11 4.23
N TYR A 84 -27.87 16.11 3.96
CA TYR A 84 -28.30 14.83 3.40
C TYR A 84 -28.62 13.84 4.53
N GLU A 85 -29.61 12.99 4.30
CA GLU A 85 -30.02 11.94 5.26
C GLU A 85 -29.52 10.57 4.79
N VAL A 86 -28.80 9.87 5.68
CA VAL A 86 -28.46 8.44 5.51
C VAL A 86 -29.26 7.61 6.50
N ARG A 87 -29.55 6.36 6.15
CA ARG A 87 -30.51 5.51 6.87
C ARG A 87 -29.88 4.16 7.18
N SER A 88 -30.10 3.64 8.39
CA SER A 88 -29.74 2.25 8.66
C SER A 88 -30.76 1.30 8.02
N GLY A 89 -30.26 0.25 7.36
CA GLY A 89 -31.10 -0.77 6.71
C GLY A 89 -31.55 -1.90 7.64
N ASP A 90 -31.21 -1.83 8.93
CA ASP A 90 -31.42 -2.84 9.95
C ASP A 90 -32.44 -2.41 11.03
N SER A 91 -32.75 -3.33 11.95
CA SER A 91 -33.64 -3.13 13.09
C SER A 91 -33.01 -2.19 14.12
N GLY A 92 -33.03 -0.90 13.83
CA GLY A 92 -32.57 0.18 14.70
C GLY A 92 -33.08 1.55 14.27
N TRP A 93 -33.57 1.66 13.02
CA TRP A 93 -34.17 2.88 12.46
C TRP A 93 -33.28 4.11 12.69
N LEU A 94 -31.97 3.94 12.57
CA LEU A 94 -31.04 5.06 12.75
C LEU A 94 -31.11 5.97 11.52
N ARG A 95 -30.90 7.25 11.79
CA ARG A 95 -30.83 8.34 10.81
C ARG A 95 -29.57 9.14 11.06
N GLY A 96 -28.91 9.51 9.98
CA GLY A 96 -27.67 10.25 10.00
C GLY A 96 -27.78 11.52 9.18
N ALA A 97 -27.26 12.62 9.71
CA ALA A 97 -27.14 13.87 8.98
C ALA A 97 -25.73 14.01 8.43
N VAL A 98 -25.66 14.22 7.13
CA VAL A 98 -24.41 14.33 6.38
C VAL A 98 -24.33 15.72 5.76
N ILE A 99 -23.20 16.38 5.93
CA ILE A 99 -22.92 17.68 5.34
C ILE A 99 -21.74 17.57 4.38
N GLN A 100 -21.75 18.40 3.34
CA GLN A 100 -20.59 18.56 2.48
C GLN A 100 -19.67 19.63 3.08
N ALA A 101 -18.40 19.30 3.35
CA ALA A 101 -17.42 20.30 3.70
C ALA A 101 -16.98 21.06 2.42
N ALA A 102 -16.88 22.37 2.53
CA ALA A 102 -16.44 23.22 1.42
C ALA A 102 -14.91 23.14 1.29
N THR A 103 -14.43 22.14 0.55
CA THR A 103 -13.01 22.01 0.15
C THR A 103 -12.88 22.10 -1.37
N PRO A 104 -11.96 22.92 -1.92
CA PRO A 104 -11.85 23.16 -3.37
C PRO A 104 -11.48 21.93 -4.20
N SER A 105 -10.76 20.96 -3.64
CA SER A 105 -10.14 19.85 -4.37
C SER A 105 -10.82 18.49 -4.18
N VAL A 106 -11.59 18.31 -3.10
CA VAL A 106 -12.24 17.04 -2.75
C VAL A 106 -13.66 17.32 -2.26
N GLN A 107 -14.65 16.57 -2.75
CA GLN A 107 -15.99 16.62 -2.18
C GLN A 107 -16.03 15.70 -0.96
N GLU A 108 -15.86 16.30 0.21
CA GLU A 108 -15.85 15.58 1.49
C GLU A 108 -17.23 15.61 2.14
N PHE A 109 -17.81 14.44 2.36
CA PHE A 109 -19.10 14.25 3.01
C PHE A 109 -18.89 13.71 4.42
N TRP A 110 -19.38 14.46 5.40
CA TRP A 110 -19.17 14.20 6.81
C TRP A 110 -20.48 13.85 7.49
N LEU A 111 -20.58 12.65 8.04
CA LEU A 111 -21.62 12.31 9.00
C LEU A 111 -21.30 13.03 10.32
N VAL A 112 -22.16 13.99 10.67
CA VAL A 112 -21.95 14.91 11.81
C VAL A 112 -22.93 14.68 12.96
N TYR A 113 -24.04 14.00 12.68
CA TYR A 113 -25.06 13.65 13.66
C TYR A 113 -25.69 12.33 13.31
N ALA A 114 -26.00 11.51 14.31
CA ALA A 114 -26.78 10.30 14.14
C ALA A 114 -27.65 10.05 15.37
N ASP A 115 -28.87 9.55 15.15
CA ASP A 115 -29.82 9.23 16.23
C ASP A 115 -30.90 8.26 15.71
N GLN A 116 -31.77 7.79 16.60
CA GLN A 116 -32.98 7.06 16.24
C GLN A 116 -33.94 7.97 15.46
N HIS A 117 -34.65 7.42 14.47
CA HIS A 117 -35.54 8.14 13.55
C HIS A 117 -36.39 9.25 14.19
N ASN A 118 -37.16 8.92 15.23
CA ASN A 118 -38.04 9.89 15.88
C ASN A 118 -37.30 11.00 16.63
N ARG A 119 -36.10 10.72 17.15
CA ARG A 119 -35.26 11.72 17.83
C ARG A 119 -34.49 12.56 16.83
N PHE A 120 -34.02 11.94 15.74
CA PHE A 120 -33.38 12.61 14.63
C PHE A 120 -34.24 13.75 14.08
N HIS A 121 -35.48 13.46 13.69
CA HIS A 121 -36.39 14.50 13.16
C HIS A 121 -36.74 15.58 14.18
N ARG A 122 -36.64 15.30 15.48
CA ARG A 122 -36.87 16.30 16.55
C ARG A 122 -35.68 17.20 16.82
N HIS A 123 -34.45 16.67 16.71
CA HIS A 123 -33.25 17.37 17.19
C HIS A 123 -32.30 17.84 16.07
N ALA A 124 -32.35 17.23 14.89
CA ALA A 124 -31.41 17.54 13.81
C ALA A 124 -31.51 19.01 13.39
N GLU A 125 -32.70 19.57 13.23
CA GLU A 125 -32.89 20.99 12.91
C GLU A 125 -32.28 21.91 13.97
N GLN A 126 -32.49 21.62 15.24
CA GLN A 126 -31.95 22.42 16.35
C GLN A 126 -30.42 22.41 16.38
N LEU A 127 -29.80 21.27 16.04
CA LEU A 127 -28.35 21.18 15.92
C LEU A 127 -27.81 22.14 14.86
N PHE A 128 -28.47 22.24 13.71
CA PHE A 128 -28.00 23.06 12.59
C PHE A 128 -28.42 24.53 12.69
N GLY A 129 -29.54 24.84 13.33
CA GLY A 129 -30.01 26.21 13.55
C GLY A 129 -29.25 26.97 14.63
N ASN A 130 -28.42 26.28 15.43
CA ASN A 130 -27.60 26.91 16.45
C ASN A 130 -26.22 27.26 15.90
N SER A 131 -25.93 28.55 15.73
CA SER A 131 -24.66 29.06 15.20
C SER A 131 -23.43 28.71 16.05
N ASN A 132 -23.63 28.34 17.32
CA ASN A 132 -22.57 27.85 18.21
C ASN A 132 -22.40 26.32 18.17
N ALA A 133 -23.20 25.60 17.39
CA ALA A 133 -23.16 24.15 17.39
C ALA A 133 -21.90 23.60 16.72
N GLN A 134 -21.13 22.86 17.50
CA GLN A 134 -19.91 22.18 17.09
C GLN A 134 -20.26 20.86 16.36
N PHE A 135 -20.92 20.94 15.20
CA PHE A 135 -21.19 19.79 14.32
C PHE A 135 -20.14 19.64 13.22
N TRP A 136 -19.35 20.68 12.95
CA TRP A 136 -18.29 20.63 11.95
C TRP A 136 -17.17 19.64 12.34
N PRO A 137 -16.53 18.98 11.35
CA PRO A 137 -15.37 18.13 11.60
C PRO A 137 -14.26 18.91 12.33
N THR A 138 -13.73 18.30 13.38
CA THR A 138 -12.65 18.88 14.19
C THR A 138 -11.29 18.74 13.50
N THR A 139 -10.25 19.37 14.05
CA THR A 139 -8.86 19.19 13.58
C THR A 139 -8.42 17.71 13.65
N VAL A 140 -8.88 16.95 14.66
CA VAL A 140 -8.58 15.53 14.79
C VAL A 140 -9.26 14.73 13.68
N ASP A 141 -10.52 15.05 13.36
CA ASP A 141 -11.24 14.41 12.26
C ASP A 141 -10.52 14.63 10.93
N LYS A 142 -10.06 15.86 10.65
CA LYS A 142 -9.28 16.18 9.45
C LYS A 142 -7.91 15.50 9.43
N LYS A 143 -7.23 15.42 10.56
CA LYS A 143 -5.95 14.68 10.66
C LYS A 143 -6.13 13.20 10.33
N LEU A 144 -7.18 12.58 10.87
CA LEU A 144 -7.52 11.19 10.54
C LEU A 144 -7.80 11.02 9.05
N LEU A 145 -8.33 12.04 8.36
CA LEU A 145 -8.65 11.95 6.93
C LEU A 145 -7.36 11.96 6.12
N ALA A 146 -6.44 12.86 6.45
CA ALA A 146 -5.12 12.89 5.83
C ALA A 146 -4.36 11.57 6.05
N LEU A 147 -4.40 11.00 7.26
CA LEU A 147 -3.79 9.69 7.54
C LEU A 147 -4.41 8.57 6.70
N ASP A 148 -5.72 8.55 6.54
CA ASP A 148 -6.39 7.57 5.70
C ASP A 148 -6.06 7.73 4.22
N GLN A 149 -5.99 8.97 3.73
CA GLN A 149 -5.56 9.24 2.36
C GLN A 149 -4.12 8.74 2.13
N LEU A 150 -3.22 8.95 3.09
CA LEU A 150 -1.85 8.41 3.04
C LEU A 150 -1.83 6.88 3.04
N ARG A 151 -2.63 6.22 3.90
CA ARG A 151 -2.74 4.76 3.92
C ARG A 151 -3.28 4.20 2.60
N THR A 152 -4.34 4.81 2.06
CA THR A 152 -4.91 4.43 0.75
C THR A 152 -3.89 4.59 -0.36
N LYS A 153 -3.18 5.73 -0.37
CA LYS A 153 -2.14 6.00 -1.36
C LYS A 153 -1.05 4.94 -1.27
N ARG A 154 -0.63 4.60 -0.04
CA ARG A 154 0.36 3.54 0.21
C ARG A 154 -0.13 2.16 -0.22
N GLU A 155 -1.37 1.79 0.06
CA GLU A 155 -1.97 0.52 -0.39
C GLU A 155 -2.04 0.42 -1.91
N ILE A 156 -2.52 1.47 -2.58
CA ILE A 156 -2.56 1.54 -4.05
C ILE A 156 -1.15 1.40 -4.62
N MET A 157 -0.20 2.15 -4.06
CA MET A 157 1.20 2.12 -4.44
C MET A 157 1.81 0.73 -4.24
N HIS A 158 1.56 0.08 -3.10
CA HIS A 158 2.03 -1.28 -2.83
C HIS A 158 1.47 -2.28 -3.84
N ASN A 159 0.17 -2.19 -4.16
CA ASN A 159 -0.46 -3.05 -5.16
C ASN A 159 0.12 -2.81 -6.56
N GLN A 160 0.33 -1.53 -6.94
CA GLN A 160 0.96 -1.18 -8.22
C GLN A 160 2.37 -1.76 -8.33
N VAL A 161 3.21 -1.56 -7.31
CA VAL A 161 4.56 -2.14 -7.28
C VAL A 161 4.50 -3.66 -7.39
N TYR A 162 3.64 -4.33 -6.63
CA TYR A 162 3.50 -5.79 -6.68
C TYR A 162 3.12 -6.30 -8.09
N GLU A 163 2.13 -5.69 -8.73
CA GLU A 163 1.70 -6.06 -10.08
C GLU A 163 2.83 -5.81 -11.10
N THR A 164 3.58 -4.72 -10.97
CA THR A 164 4.73 -4.43 -11.85
C THR A 164 5.90 -5.39 -11.64
N LEU A 165 6.21 -5.75 -10.39
CA LEU A 165 7.22 -6.77 -10.08
C LEU A 165 6.85 -8.11 -10.71
N LEU A 166 5.58 -8.52 -10.55
CA LEU A 166 5.06 -9.76 -11.10
C LEU A 166 5.15 -9.77 -12.63
N ASP A 167 4.77 -8.69 -13.30
CA ASP A 167 4.89 -8.56 -14.75
C ASP A 167 6.36 -8.61 -15.22
N GLY A 168 7.26 -7.93 -14.51
CA GLY A 168 8.70 -7.95 -14.82
C GLY A 168 9.33 -9.34 -14.65
N ILE A 169 8.98 -10.07 -13.58
CA ILE A 169 9.40 -11.47 -13.40
C ILE A 169 8.87 -12.33 -14.55
N ARG A 170 7.59 -12.20 -14.92
CA ARG A 170 7.00 -12.95 -16.03
C ARG A 170 7.71 -12.69 -17.36
N ARG A 171 8.08 -11.44 -17.62
CA ARG A 171 8.89 -11.08 -18.79
C ARG A 171 10.28 -11.71 -18.73
N ALA A 172 10.94 -11.69 -17.58
CA ALA A 172 12.25 -12.31 -17.41
C ALA A 172 12.20 -13.83 -17.65
N ILE A 173 11.14 -14.50 -17.19
CA ILE A 173 10.91 -15.93 -17.46
C ILE A 173 10.67 -16.16 -18.96
N SER A 174 9.92 -15.29 -19.62
CA SER A 174 9.64 -15.40 -21.06
C SER A 174 10.86 -15.11 -21.94
N CYS A 175 11.87 -14.45 -21.37
CA CYS A 175 13.08 -14.01 -22.04
C CYS A 175 14.33 -14.56 -21.33
N LEU A 176 14.35 -15.87 -21.06
CA LEU A 176 15.47 -16.57 -20.39
C LEU A 176 16.84 -16.10 -20.92
N GLY A 177 17.76 -15.82 -20.00
CA GLY A 177 19.09 -15.29 -20.33
C GLY A 177 19.15 -13.78 -20.66
N LEU A 178 18.04 -13.05 -20.64
CA LEU A 178 18.02 -11.59 -20.83
C LEU A 178 17.73 -10.85 -19.52
N SER A 179 18.32 -9.66 -19.39
CA SER A 179 18.06 -8.75 -18.29
C SER A 179 16.80 -7.95 -18.54
N ILE A 180 15.81 -8.08 -17.65
CA ILE A 180 14.67 -7.17 -17.62
C ILE A 180 14.94 -6.09 -16.58
N VAL A 181 15.00 -4.84 -17.04
CA VAL A 181 15.08 -3.67 -16.15
C VAL A 181 13.67 -3.14 -15.92
N ILE A 182 13.23 -3.10 -14.67
CA ILE A 182 11.99 -2.46 -14.22
C ILE A 182 12.37 -1.17 -13.51
N GLN A 183 11.85 -0.02 -13.95
CA GLN A 183 11.96 1.22 -13.19
C GLN A 183 10.64 1.49 -12.47
N LEU A 184 10.71 1.69 -11.15
CA LEU A 184 9.57 2.02 -10.31
C LEU A 184 9.75 3.42 -9.74
N SER A 185 8.97 4.41 -10.20
CA SER A 185 9.00 5.77 -9.61
C SER A 185 7.82 6.02 -8.67
N LEU A 186 8.10 6.54 -7.47
CA LEU A 186 7.06 7.02 -6.55
C LEU A 186 6.85 8.53 -6.74
N ASP A 187 5.79 8.89 -7.47
CA ASP A 187 5.41 10.29 -7.77
C ASP A 187 6.52 11.10 -8.50
N ASP A 188 6.28 12.40 -8.74
CA ASP A 188 7.22 13.39 -9.31
C ASP A 188 8.53 13.59 -8.52
N THR A 189 8.77 12.77 -7.49
CA THR A 189 10.06 12.73 -6.82
C THR A 189 10.96 11.82 -7.64
N ASN A 190 12.18 12.25 -7.98
CA ASN A 190 13.20 11.47 -8.73
C ASN A 190 13.67 10.18 -8.00
N CYS A 191 12.80 9.52 -7.25
CA CYS A 191 12.99 8.30 -6.51
C CYS A 191 12.56 7.14 -7.39
N PHE A 192 13.52 6.54 -8.09
CA PHE A 192 13.30 5.33 -8.85
C PHE A 192 13.96 4.14 -8.17
N VAL A 193 13.29 2.99 -8.22
CA VAL A 193 13.90 1.69 -7.96
C VAL A 193 14.10 0.98 -9.28
N SER A 194 15.35 0.68 -9.64
CA SER A 194 15.64 -0.16 -10.81
C SER A 194 15.86 -1.60 -10.37
N ILE A 195 15.20 -2.52 -11.08
CA ILE A 195 15.21 -3.95 -10.82
C ILE A 195 15.71 -4.66 -12.04
N THR A 196 16.81 -5.38 -11.92
CA THR A 196 17.25 -6.33 -12.95
C THR A 196 16.88 -7.73 -12.51
N VAL A 197 16.13 -8.47 -13.34
CA VAL A 197 15.87 -9.90 -13.16
C VAL A 197 16.54 -10.68 -14.29
N GLN A 198 17.41 -11.63 -13.94
CA GLN A 198 17.92 -12.64 -14.88
C GLN A 198 17.58 -14.03 -14.35
N LEU A 199 17.17 -14.92 -15.25
CA LEU A 199 16.79 -16.28 -14.96
C LEU A 199 17.66 -17.25 -15.77
N PHE A 200 18.29 -18.18 -15.07
CA PHE A 200 19.08 -19.26 -15.66
C PHE A 200 18.47 -20.62 -15.31
N GLU A 201 18.39 -21.51 -16.29
CA GLU A 201 18.06 -22.91 -16.03
C GLU A 201 19.31 -23.61 -15.50
N ASP A 202 19.21 -24.21 -14.32
CA ASP A 202 20.27 -25.10 -13.83
C ASP A 202 20.18 -26.44 -14.58
N GLU A 203 21.11 -26.68 -15.50
CA GLU A 203 21.19 -27.94 -16.26
C GLU A 203 21.74 -29.12 -15.43
N VAL A 204 22.15 -28.91 -14.18
CA VAL A 204 22.80 -29.95 -13.38
C VAL A 204 21.79 -30.89 -12.72
N GLY A 205 21.30 -31.85 -13.51
CA GLY A 205 21.02 -33.20 -13.04
C GLY A 205 19.56 -33.55 -12.70
N GLY A 206 18.78 -33.92 -13.72
CA GLY A 206 18.01 -35.17 -13.81
C GLY A 206 16.93 -35.55 -12.79
N ASP A 207 16.81 -34.90 -11.64
CA ASP A 207 15.79 -35.19 -10.64
C ASP A 207 14.88 -33.97 -10.40
N LEU A 208 13.71 -34.25 -9.85
CA LEU A 208 12.48 -33.44 -9.81
C LEU A 208 12.55 -32.04 -9.15
N ASP A 209 13.75 -31.53 -8.85
CA ASP A 209 14.01 -30.23 -8.23
C ASP A 209 14.79 -29.29 -9.17
N THR A 210 14.29 -29.09 -10.39
CA THR A 210 14.85 -28.08 -11.30
C THR A 210 14.65 -26.69 -10.67
N MET A 211 15.75 -26.02 -10.33
CA MET A 211 15.76 -24.67 -9.76
C MET A 211 16.12 -23.67 -10.84
N TYR A 212 15.58 -22.46 -10.72
CA TYR A 212 16.02 -21.30 -11.48
C TYR A 212 16.89 -20.43 -10.59
N GLU A 213 18.05 -20.05 -11.10
CA GLU A 213 18.84 -18.97 -10.50
C GLU A 213 18.20 -17.65 -10.88
N VAL A 214 17.91 -16.82 -9.88
CA VAL A 214 17.38 -15.47 -10.02
C VAL A 214 18.41 -14.47 -9.53
N ASP A 215 18.92 -13.69 -10.46
CA ASP A 215 19.70 -12.49 -10.14
C ASP A 215 18.72 -11.31 -9.96
N PHE A 216 18.75 -10.67 -8.79
CA PHE A 216 17.89 -9.54 -8.43
C PHE A 216 18.71 -8.36 -7.91
N VAL A 217 18.76 -7.26 -8.66
CA VAL A 217 19.45 -6.02 -8.23
C VAL A 217 18.44 -4.93 -7.93
N VAL A 218 18.47 -4.34 -6.74
CA VAL A 218 17.65 -3.18 -6.34
C VAL A 218 18.53 -1.96 -6.18
N ASN A 219 18.42 -1.00 -7.10
CA ASN A 219 19.05 0.31 -6.94
C ASN A 219 18.03 1.33 -6.46
N SER A 220 18.39 2.19 -5.50
CA SER A 220 17.51 3.26 -5.00
C SER A 220 18.25 4.59 -5.02
N ALA A 221 17.55 5.66 -5.43
CA ALA A 221 18.06 7.01 -5.25
C ALA A 221 18.25 7.31 -3.75
N TYR A 222 19.35 7.99 -3.40
CA TYR A 222 19.76 8.24 -2.01
C TYR A 222 18.59 8.75 -1.14
N LYS A 223 18.19 7.94 -0.13
CA LYS A 223 17.33 8.22 1.05
C LYS A 223 15.97 7.51 1.14
N ASP A 224 15.52 6.74 0.16
CA ASP A 224 14.26 5.98 0.30
C ASP A 224 14.48 4.51 0.71
N PHE A 225 14.78 4.33 2.00
CA PHE A 225 14.95 2.99 2.59
C PHE A 225 13.62 2.25 2.73
N GLU A 226 12.50 2.95 2.95
CA GLU A 226 11.18 2.34 3.15
C GLU A 226 10.69 1.67 1.86
N LEU A 227 10.79 2.35 0.71
CA LEU A 227 10.44 1.77 -0.59
C LEU A 227 11.36 0.60 -0.97
N ARG A 228 12.67 0.76 -0.77
CA ARG A 228 13.64 -0.30 -1.09
C ARG A 228 13.36 -1.57 -0.29
N ASP A 229 13.16 -1.43 1.02
CA ASP A 229 12.90 -2.56 1.90
C ASP A 229 11.52 -3.17 1.58
N PHE A 230 10.52 -2.36 1.18
CA PHE A 230 9.24 -2.86 0.67
C PHE A 230 9.41 -3.71 -0.60
N VAL A 231 10.15 -3.22 -1.60
CA VAL A 231 10.42 -3.94 -2.86
C VAL A 231 11.13 -5.26 -2.59
N ILE A 232 12.14 -5.27 -1.72
CA ILE A 232 12.87 -6.49 -1.35
C ILE A 232 11.92 -7.49 -0.68
N ASN A 233 11.13 -7.06 0.31
CA ASN A 233 10.19 -7.93 1.00
C ASN A 233 9.11 -8.48 0.04
N ALA A 234 8.62 -7.66 -0.88
CA ALA A 234 7.65 -8.08 -1.89
C ALA A 234 8.26 -9.14 -2.83
N MET A 235 9.50 -8.95 -3.28
CA MET A 235 10.21 -9.91 -4.13
C MET A 235 10.49 -11.23 -3.42
N MET A 236 10.92 -11.19 -2.16
CA MET A 236 11.13 -12.41 -1.34
C MET A 236 9.81 -13.16 -1.13
N ALA A 237 8.70 -12.47 -0.88
CA ALA A 237 7.39 -13.07 -0.75
C ALA A 237 6.84 -13.62 -2.09
N LEU A 238 7.15 -12.96 -3.21
CA LEU A 238 6.75 -13.38 -4.55
C LEU A 238 7.52 -14.62 -5.01
N LEU A 239 8.83 -14.63 -4.83
CA LEU A 239 9.71 -15.68 -5.34
C LEU A 239 9.82 -16.88 -4.39
N GLU A 240 9.57 -16.68 -3.09
CA GLU A 240 9.73 -17.73 -2.06
C GLU A 240 11.03 -18.54 -2.26
N PRO A 241 12.20 -17.86 -2.30
CA PRO A 241 13.46 -18.55 -2.55
C PRO A 241 13.78 -19.52 -1.41
N SER A 242 14.59 -20.54 -1.70
CA SER A 242 15.08 -21.44 -0.66
C SER A 242 15.87 -20.65 0.39
N PRO A 243 15.58 -20.76 1.70
CA PRO A 243 16.20 -19.95 2.75
C PRO A 243 17.73 -20.07 2.80
N ASP A 244 18.26 -21.24 2.45
CA ASP A 244 19.69 -21.55 2.46
C ASP A 244 20.41 -21.08 1.19
N CYS A 245 19.66 -20.53 0.24
CA CYS A 245 20.14 -20.19 -1.10
C CYS A 245 19.85 -18.73 -1.44
N VAL A 246 19.96 -17.83 -0.46
CA VAL A 246 19.86 -16.37 -0.67
C VAL A 246 21.18 -15.73 -0.24
N GLU A 247 21.90 -15.18 -1.21
CA GLU A 247 23.09 -14.37 -0.95
C GLU A 247 22.79 -12.90 -1.22
N GLN A 248 23.32 -12.01 -0.38
CA GLN A 248 23.17 -10.57 -0.53
C GLN A 248 24.54 -9.89 -0.56
N VAL A 249 24.77 -9.09 -1.59
CA VAL A 249 26.00 -8.31 -1.79
C VAL A 249 25.65 -6.85 -2.09
N TYR A 250 26.48 -5.92 -1.64
CA TYR A 250 26.35 -4.52 -2.07
C TYR A 250 26.80 -4.39 -3.52
N ALA A 251 25.94 -3.84 -4.38
CA ALA A 251 26.30 -3.59 -5.77
C ALA A 251 27.48 -2.60 -5.87
N PRO A 252 28.34 -2.74 -6.90
CA PRO A 252 29.46 -1.82 -7.12
C PRO A 252 29.01 -0.35 -7.11
N GLY A 253 29.64 0.48 -6.28
CA GLY A 253 29.27 1.90 -6.11
C GLY A 253 28.31 2.20 -4.96
N GLN A 254 27.96 1.23 -4.12
CA GLN A 254 27.18 1.38 -2.86
C GLN A 254 25.78 2.01 -3.02
N ARG A 255 25.19 1.95 -4.22
CA ARG A 255 23.84 2.51 -4.50
C ARG A 255 22.74 1.47 -4.68
N GLY A 256 23.09 0.19 -4.65
CA GLY A 256 22.14 -0.91 -4.78
C GLY A 256 22.48 -2.13 -3.93
N LEU A 257 21.47 -2.96 -3.72
CA LEU A 257 21.56 -4.28 -3.11
C LEU A 257 21.37 -5.34 -4.19
N HIS A 258 22.30 -6.26 -4.26
CA HIS A 258 22.30 -7.38 -5.19
C HIS A 258 21.97 -8.65 -4.43
N TYR A 259 20.99 -9.39 -4.91
CA TYR A 259 20.58 -10.68 -4.37
C TYR A 259 20.78 -11.76 -5.42
N PHE A 260 21.38 -12.86 -5.00
CA PHE A 260 21.43 -14.11 -5.77
C PHE A 260 20.56 -15.11 -5.04
N MET A 261 19.57 -15.67 -5.74
CA MET A 261 18.65 -16.62 -5.11
C MET A 261 18.24 -17.76 -6.02
N PHE A 262 17.90 -18.91 -5.42
CA PHE A 262 17.37 -20.07 -6.15
C PHE A 262 15.87 -20.25 -5.87
N VAL A 263 15.10 -20.40 -6.94
CA VAL A 263 13.64 -20.54 -6.91
C VAL A 263 13.22 -21.82 -7.62
N SER A 264 12.28 -22.57 -7.03
CA SER A 264 11.81 -23.82 -7.64
C SER A 264 11.05 -23.59 -8.95
N GLN A 265 11.20 -24.49 -9.92
CA GLN A 265 10.41 -24.48 -11.15
C GLN A 265 8.90 -24.52 -10.88
N ALA A 266 8.46 -25.21 -9.82
CA ALA A 266 7.06 -25.22 -9.41
C ALA A 266 6.55 -23.82 -9.07
N ARG A 267 7.35 -23.02 -8.35
CA ARG A 267 7.01 -21.63 -8.01
C ARG A 267 6.97 -20.74 -9.25
N ILE A 268 7.95 -20.87 -10.14
CA ILE A 268 7.98 -20.15 -11.43
C ILE A 268 6.73 -20.46 -12.26
N ARG A 269 6.36 -21.74 -12.39
CA ARG A 269 5.13 -22.15 -13.09
C ARG A 269 3.86 -21.61 -12.43
N LEU A 270 3.82 -21.56 -11.10
CA LEU A 270 2.69 -20.98 -10.37
C LEU A 270 2.53 -19.49 -10.69
N LEU A 271 3.63 -18.73 -10.71
CA LEU A 271 3.64 -17.30 -11.06
C LEU A 271 3.19 -17.03 -12.51
N LEU A 272 3.44 -17.98 -13.42
CA LEU A 272 2.97 -17.94 -14.82
C LEU A 272 1.50 -18.36 -15.00
N SER A 273 0.97 -19.19 -14.08
CA SER A 273 -0.36 -19.81 -14.20
C SER A 273 -1.53 -18.98 -13.67
N ASP A 274 -1.27 -17.78 -13.14
CA ASP A 274 -2.30 -16.89 -12.61
C ASP A 274 -3.28 -16.45 -13.73
N PRO A 275 -4.60 -16.73 -13.61
CA PRO A 275 -5.58 -16.50 -14.66
C PRO A 275 -5.78 -15.03 -15.07
N LYS A 276 -5.27 -14.05 -14.31
CA LYS A 276 -5.21 -12.65 -14.77
C LYS A 276 -4.34 -12.45 -16.03
N PHE A 277 -3.55 -13.44 -16.46
CA PHE A 277 -2.53 -13.30 -17.51
C PHE A 277 -2.86 -13.94 -18.87
N VAL A 278 -3.86 -14.82 -18.99
CA VAL A 278 -4.12 -15.59 -20.24
C VAL A 278 -4.54 -14.70 -21.43
N GLU A 279 -5.00 -13.46 -21.19
CA GLU A 279 -5.39 -12.51 -22.26
C GLU A 279 -4.24 -11.70 -22.89
N LEU A 280 -3.04 -11.65 -22.28
CA LEU A 280 -1.91 -10.85 -22.77
C LEU A 280 -1.01 -11.58 -23.79
N ILE A 281 -1.08 -12.91 -23.85
CA ILE A 281 -0.23 -13.74 -24.72
C ILE A 281 -0.72 -13.72 -26.19
N THR A 282 -1.97 -13.32 -26.44
CA THR A 282 -2.57 -13.36 -27.79
C THR A 282 -2.20 -12.18 -28.70
N HIS A 283 -1.48 -11.15 -28.23
CA HIS A 283 -1.10 -10.00 -29.07
C HIS A 283 0.35 -9.54 -28.80
N PRO A 284 1.35 -10.12 -29.49
CA PRO A 284 2.77 -9.81 -29.32
C PRO A 284 3.24 -8.52 -30.03
N GLU A 285 2.33 -7.71 -30.60
CA GLU A 285 2.71 -6.50 -31.33
C GLU A 285 2.57 -5.25 -30.46
N VAL A 286 3.74 -4.72 -30.05
CA VAL A 286 4.04 -3.30 -29.77
C VAL A 286 3.02 -2.55 -28.90
N SER A 287 3.36 -2.39 -27.62
CA SER A 287 2.94 -1.22 -26.83
C SER A 287 4.16 -0.62 -26.14
N THR A 288 4.94 0.15 -26.91
CA THR A 288 5.88 1.15 -26.39
C THR A 288 5.09 2.40 -25.98
N GLY A 289 4.28 2.26 -24.93
CA GLY A 289 3.42 3.32 -24.44
C GLY A 289 2.05 2.76 -24.08
N VAL A 290 1.93 2.26 -22.85
CA VAL A 290 0.62 2.08 -22.24
C VAL A 290 0.24 3.42 -21.62
N ASP A 291 -0.42 4.24 -22.42
CA ASP A 291 -1.19 5.39 -21.94
C ASP A 291 -2.35 4.87 -21.07
N TYR A 292 -2.12 4.68 -19.78
CA TYR A 292 -3.21 4.67 -18.78
C TYR A 292 -3.68 6.10 -18.49
N ALA A 293 -3.89 6.89 -19.54
CA ALA A 293 -4.39 8.25 -19.45
C ALA A 293 -5.89 8.27 -19.80
N THR A 294 -6.74 7.59 -19.02
CA THR A 294 -8.17 7.95 -18.98
C THR A 294 -8.73 7.98 -17.56
N SER A 295 -8.70 9.20 -17.03
CA SER A 295 -9.40 9.71 -15.84
C SER A 295 -8.91 9.13 -14.51
N HIS A 296 -8.15 9.95 -13.79
CA HIS A 296 -8.22 10.27 -12.35
C HIS A 296 -6.85 10.84 -11.98
N GLN A 297 -6.70 12.15 -12.14
CA GLN A 297 -5.48 12.97 -12.08
C GLN A 297 -4.73 13.01 -10.72
N TRP A 298 -4.90 12.01 -9.86
CA TRP A 298 -4.39 12.05 -8.48
C TRP A 298 -3.88 10.70 -7.95
N ALA A 299 -3.79 9.67 -8.79
CA ALA A 299 -3.03 8.48 -8.42
C ALA A 299 -1.52 8.78 -8.63
N PRO A 300 -0.61 8.32 -7.75
CA PRO A 300 0.78 8.14 -8.16
C PRO A 300 0.75 7.31 -9.46
N VAL A 301 1.14 7.93 -10.57
CA VAL A 301 1.34 7.19 -11.81
C VAL A 301 2.73 6.59 -11.68
N LEU A 302 2.77 5.28 -11.52
CA LEU A 302 4.00 4.53 -11.64
C LEU A 302 4.41 4.60 -13.12
N GLU A 303 5.41 5.41 -13.44
CA GLU A 303 6.04 5.34 -14.76
C GLU A 303 6.90 4.08 -14.79
N VAL A 304 6.54 3.15 -15.67
CA VAL A 304 7.24 1.89 -15.85
C VAL A 304 7.89 1.89 -17.23
N GLU A 305 9.21 1.94 -17.25
CA GLU A 305 9.99 1.68 -18.45
C GLU A 305 10.54 0.26 -18.40
N TYR A 306 10.25 -0.52 -19.44
CA TYR A 306 10.85 -1.84 -19.64
C TYR A 306 11.96 -1.71 -20.67
N ALA A 307 13.17 -2.09 -20.28
CA ALA A 307 14.27 -2.28 -21.21
C ALA A 307 14.72 -3.74 -21.17
N VAL A 308 14.75 -4.37 -22.34
CA VAL A 308 15.44 -5.66 -22.53
C VAL A 308 16.86 -5.32 -22.92
N VAL A 309 17.81 -5.64 -22.04
CA VAL A 309 19.23 -5.38 -22.30
C VAL A 309 19.93 -6.71 -22.60
N PRO A 310 20.55 -6.88 -23.79
CA PRO A 310 21.39 -8.05 -24.04
C PRO A 310 22.63 -7.99 -23.15
N ASP A 311 22.96 -9.11 -22.50
CA ASP A 311 24.15 -9.38 -21.68
C ASP A 311 24.80 -8.15 -21.01
N VAL A 312 24.54 -7.98 -19.71
CA VAL A 312 25.51 -7.30 -18.84
C VAL A 312 26.62 -8.32 -18.58
N PRO A 313 27.88 -8.08 -18.99
CA PRO A 313 28.93 -9.06 -18.81
C PRO A 313 29.11 -9.37 -17.32
N ALA A 314 28.96 -10.65 -16.97
CA ALA A 314 29.29 -11.22 -15.68
C ALA A 314 30.80 -11.09 -15.41
N GLN A 315 31.25 -9.89 -15.04
CA GLN A 315 32.56 -9.71 -14.44
C GLN A 315 32.39 -9.69 -12.92
N LEU A 316 32.27 -10.86 -12.30
CA LEU A 316 32.66 -11.10 -10.89
C LEU A 316 32.60 -12.59 -10.47
N HIS A 317 32.93 -13.54 -11.35
CA HIS A 317 33.26 -14.91 -10.91
C HIS A 317 34.62 -15.33 -11.48
N SER A 318 35.71 -14.91 -10.82
CA SER A 318 37.00 -15.62 -10.80
C SER A 318 38.12 -14.79 -10.15
N VAL A 319 38.11 -14.68 -8.82
CA VAL A 319 39.37 -14.53 -8.07
C VAL A 319 39.30 -15.35 -6.78
N PHE A 320 39.40 -16.67 -6.90
CA PHE A 320 39.89 -17.50 -5.81
C PHE A 320 41.35 -17.85 -6.09
N PRO A 321 42.32 -17.41 -5.27
CA PRO A 321 43.62 -18.05 -5.24
C PRO A 321 43.52 -19.30 -4.39
N THR A 322 43.76 -20.45 -5.01
CA THR A 322 43.99 -21.76 -4.41
C THR A 322 45.06 -21.63 -3.31
N GLN A 323 44.69 -21.72 -2.03
CA GLN A 323 45.66 -21.87 -0.96
C GLN A 323 45.87 -23.35 -0.65
N ALA A 324 47.13 -23.76 -0.85
CA ALA A 324 47.68 -25.06 -0.52
C ALA A 324 47.63 -25.35 0.98
N SER A 325 47.49 -26.64 1.30
CA SER A 325 47.47 -27.20 2.66
C SER A 325 48.73 -26.88 3.48
N PRO A 326 48.65 -26.91 4.83
CA PRO A 326 49.69 -26.40 5.71
C PRO A 326 50.77 -27.45 6.00
N THR A 327 52.04 -27.07 5.81
CA THR A 327 53.19 -27.77 6.39
C THR A 327 53.77 -26.98 7.58
N GLN A 328 53.60 -27.60 8.74
CA GLN A 328 54.49 -27.64 9.91
C GLN A 328 55.26 -26.37 10.35
N ASN A 329 54.82 -25.88 11.52
CA ASN A 329 55.57 -25.04 12.45
C ASN A 329 56.95 -25.61 12.79
N SER A 330 57.99 -24.79 12.66
CA SER A 330 59.18 -24.88 13.52
C SER A 330 59.69 -23.49 13.90
N HIS A 331 59.81 -23.32 15.22
CA HIS A 331 60.56 -22.34 16.01
C HIS A 331 61.33 -21.21 15.31
N ARG A 332 61.07 -19.96 15.74
CA ARG A 332 62.07 -19.16 16.50
C ARG A 332 61.52 -17.88 17.13
N LYS A 333 61.82 -17.77 18.43
CA LYS A 333 61.91 -16.60 19.31
C LYS A 333 62.54 -15.35 18.68
N SER A 334 62.06 -14.17 19.12
CA SER A 334 62.81 -13.02 19.71
C SER A 334 62.09 -11.70 19.34
N SER A 335 61.34 -11.07 20.26
CA SER A 335 61.77 -10.04 21.23
C SER A 335 62.01 -8.64 20.63
N LEU A 336 61.56 -7.62 21.37
CA LEU A 336 61.75 -6.16 21.23
C LEU A 336 60.66 -5.49 20.39
N GLY A 337 59.95 -4.45 20.82
CA GLY A 337 60.05 -3.62 22.03
C GLY A 337 59.66 -2.17 21.67
N PHE A 338 58.93 -1.51 22.59
CA PHE A 338 58.71 -0.05 22.72
C PHE A 338 57.95 0.64 21.55
N ASP A 339 56.95 1.50 21.76
CA ASP A 339 56.42 2.25 22.91
C ASP A 339 54.88 2.31 22.82
#